data_AF-A0A1U7J6X1-F1
#
_entry.id   AF-A0A1U7J6X1-F1
#
_cell.length_a   1.000
_cell.length_b   1.000
_cell.length_c   1.000
_cell.angle_alpha   90.00
_cell.angle_beta   90.00
_cell.angle_gamma   90.00
#
_symmetry.space_group_name_H-M   'P 1'
#
loop_
_entity.id
_entity.type
_entity.pdbx_description
1 polymer ?
#
loop_
_entity_poly.entity_id
_entity_poly.type
_entity_poly.pdbx_seq_one_letter_code
_entity_poly.pdbx_strand_id
1 'polypeptide(L)'
;MIAQQRVLALGSLALQPNQSTNTAFQISWTILRIVAGVVMVHNGLDKLANIESFANAYVAYLGLPFPITLSYMAAFTELIGAPLVALGLFTRPAAMGLVFTMLVAMYHHIKVAGFSIPYLELSALYAATFLFFVINGGGQFSLDALLANVFNRMRTNQTDGKRASLEDVFQRSDEVKPGTKSAL
;
A
#
# COMPACT_ATOMS: atom_id res chain seq x y z
N MET A 1 -19.42 16.58 7.32
CA MET A 1 -19.36 16.21 5.89
C MET A 1 -17.96 16.35 5.28
N ILE A 2 -17.26 17.48 5.43
CA ILE A 2 -15.91 17.72 4.85
C ILE A 2 -14.82 16.80 5.44
N ALA A 3 -14.83 16.54 6.75
CA ALA A 3 -13.87 15.63 7.40
C ALA A 3 -14.01 14.17 6.91
N GLN A 4 -15.26 13.70 6.71
CA GLN A 4 -15.52 12.37 6.16
C GLN A 4 -15.05 12.24 4.70
N GLN A 5 -15.22 13.29 3.88
CA GLN A 5 -14.70 13.31 2.51
C GLN A 5 -13.17 13.25 2.44
N ARG A 6 -12.45 13.91 3.36
CA ARG A 6 -10.97 13.87 3.42
C ARG A 6 -10.42 12.53 3.87
N VAL A 7 -11.04 11.90 4.87
CA VAL A 7 -10.66 10.55 5.33
C VAL A 7 -10.88 9.50 4.23
N LEU A 8 -11.98 9.61 3.49
CA LEU A 8 -12.25 8.75 2.33
C LEU A 8 -11.24 8.97 1.19
N ALA A 9 -10.79 10.20 0.96
CA ALA A 9 -9.79 10.53 -0.06
C ALA A 9 -8.38 9.97 0.25
N LEU A 10 -7.98 9.99 1.54
CA LEU A 10 -6.71 9.42 1.99
C LEU A 10 -6.72 7.89 1.93
N GLY A 11 -7.83 7.26 2.32
CA GLY A 11 -8.03 5.81 2.18
C GLY A 11 -8.02 5.35 0.71
N SER A 12 -8.66 6.12 -0.18
CA SER A 12 -8.61 5.82 -1.62
C SER A 12 -7.20 6.00 -2.19
N LEU A 13 -6.42 6.98 -1.74
CA LEU A 13 -5.05 7.17 -2.23
C LEU A 13 -4.12 6.03 -1.78
N ALA A 14 -4.32 5.50 -0.57
CA ALA A 14 -3.53 4.38 -0.06
C ALA A 14 -3.81 3.06 -0.79
N LEU A 15 -5.07 2.85 -1.23
CA LEU A 15 -5.55 1.56 -1.75
C LEU A 15 -5.82 1.54 -3.25
N GLN A 16 -5.92 2.68 -3.94
CA GLN A 16 -6.15 2.69 -5.38
C GLN A 16 -4.84 2.52 -6.15
N PRO A 17 -4.62 1.38 -6.81
CA PRO A 17 -3.48 1.22 -7.70
C PRO A 17 -3.68 2.04 -8.97
N ASN A 18 -2.59 2.48 -9.58
CA ASN A 18 -2.65 3.08 -10.92
C ASN A 18 -3.00 1.98 -11.94
N GLN A 19 -4.19 2.07 -12.54
CA GLN A 19 -4.71 1.03 -13.44
C GLN A 19 -4.36 1.36 -14.89
N SER A 20 -3.30 0.76 -15.42
CA SER A 20 -3.09 0.72 -16.87
C SER A 20 -3.80 -0.50 -17.47
N THR A 21 -4.33 -0.36 -18.69
CA THR A 21 -5.07 -1.42 -19.40
C THR A 21 -4.17 -2.47 -20.06
N ASN A 22 -2.85 -2.29 -20.02
CA ASN A 22 -1.91 -3.22 -20.64
C ASN A 22 -1.60 -4.39 -19.70
N THR A 23 -2.12 -5.57 -20.02
CA THR A 23 -1.93 -6.80 -19.24
C THR A 23 -0.46 -7.20 -19.09
N ALA A 24 0.35 -7.07 -20.14
CA ALA A 24 1.77 -7.42 -20.08
C ALA A 24 2.51 -6.52 -19.08
N PHE A 25 2.18 -5.22 -19.06
CA PHE A 25 2.71 -4.29 -18.06
C PHE A 25 2.28 -4.66 -16.64
N GLN A 26 1.01 -5.04 -16.43
CA GLN A 26 0.51 -5.48 -15.12
C GLN A 26 1.19 -6.77 -14.63
N ILE A 27 1.46 -7.71 -15.54
CA ILE A 27 2.22 -8.93 -15.23
C ILE A 27 3.64 -8.58 -14.82
N SER A 28 4.38 -7.81 -15.63
CA SER A 28 5.75 -7.39 -15.32
C SER A 28 5.84 -6.63 -14.00
N TRP A 29 4.88 -5.74 -13.74
CA TRP A 29 4.76 -5.02 -12.48
C TRP A 29 4.57 -5.98 -11.30
N THR A 30 3.69 -6.96 -11.43
CA THR A 30 3.44 -7.96 -10.38
C THR A 30 4.65 -8.84 -10.12
N ILE A 31 5.38 -9.24 -11.18
CA ILE A 31 6.63 -9.99 -11.04
C ILE A 31 7.65 -9.17 -10.27
N LEU A 32 7.87 -7.90 -10.65
CA LEU A 32 8.79 -7.01 -9.94
C LEU A 32 8.40 -6.88 -8.46
N ARG A 33 7.11 -6.75 -8.17
CA ARG A 33 6.57 -6.63 -6.82
C ARG A 33 6.87 -7.86 -5.97
N ILE A 34 6.57 -9.05 -6.50
CA ILE A 34 6.78 -10.32 -5.80
C ILE A 34 8.27 -10.56 -5.58
N VAL A 35 9.09 -10.40 -6.61
CA VAL A 35 10.54 -10.64 -6.52
C VAL A 35 11.17 -9.67 -5.53
N ALA A 36 10.92 -8.37 -5.66
CA ALA A 36 11.49 -7.38 -4.75
C ALA A 36 11.06 -7.59 -3.29
N GLY A 37 9.78 -7.91 -3.07
CA GLY A 37 9.27 -8.19 -1.74
C GLY A 37 9.84 -9.47 -1.13
N VAL A 38 9.92 -10.57 -1.90
CA VAL A 38 10.44 -11.85 -1.39
C VAL A 38 11.93 -11.78 -1.08
N VAL A 39 12.75 -11.20 -1.96
CA VAL A 39 14.21 -11.13 -1.73
C VAL A 39 14.53 -10.17 -0.58
N MET A 40 13.75 -9.11 -0.37
CA MET A 40 13.94 -8.18 0.75
C MET A 40 13.68 -8.83 2.13
N VAL A 41 12.89 -9.92 2.22
CA VAL A 41 12.68 -10.65 3.49
C VAL A 41 14.00 -11.12 4.09
N HIS A 42 14.95 -11.54 3.26
CA HIS A 42 16.28 -11.98 3.70
C HIS A 42 17.01 -10.88 4.50
N ASN A 43 16.94 -9.62 4.07
CA ASN A 43 17.57 -8.51 4.79
C ASN A 43 17.00 -8.33 6.20
N GLY A 44 15.69 -8.53 6.37
CA GLY A 44 15.04 -8.45 7.67
C GLY A 44 15.43 -9.61 8.58
N LEU A 45 15.52 -10.82 8.02
CA LEU A 45 15.97 -12.02 8.74
C LEU A 45 17.42 -11.89 9.21
N ASP A 46 18.31 -11.39 8.35
CA ASP A 46 19.72 -11.20 8.70
C ASP A 46 19.90 -10.22 9.86
N LYS A 47 19.12 -9.12 9.87
CA LYS A 47 19.11 -8.16 10.98
C LYS A 47 18.63 -8.82 12.29
N LEU A 48 17.59 -9.65 12.23
CA LEU A 48 17.04 -10.34 13.40
C LEU A 48 17.95 -11.46 13.91
N ALA A 49 18.70 -12.12 13.02
CA ALA A 49 19.61 -13.20 13.39
C ALA A 49 20.71 -12.72 14.36
N ASN A 50 21.14 -11.45 14.25
CA ASN A 50 22.06 -10.85 15.20
C ASN A 50 21.79 -9.36 15.41
N ILE A 51 20.71 -9.08 16.15
CA ILE A 51 20.21 -7.71 16.33
C ILE A 51 21.20 -6.80 17.06
N GLU A 52 21.96 -7.33 18.02
CA GLU A 52 22.94 -6.56 18.78
C GLU A 52 24.12 -6.13 17.91
N SER A 53 24.63 -7.03 17.07
CA SER A 53 25.68 -6.71 16.10
C SER A 53 25.20 -5.65 15.11
N PHE A 54 24.00 -5.81 14.55
CA PHE A 54 23.44 -4.81 13.64
C PHE A 54 23.23 -3.45 14.33
N ALA A 55 22.73 -3.44 15.56
CA ALA A 55 22.56 -2.21 16.35
C ALA A 55 23.88 -1.47 16.57
N ASN A 56 24.94 -2.20 16.94
CA ASN A 56 26.24 -1.60 17.19
C ASN A 56 26.94 -1.14 15.89
N ALA A 57 26.91 -1.97 14.85
CA ALA A 57 27.63 -1.71 13.59
C ALA A 57 26.92 -0.68 12.68
N TYR A 58 25.59 -0.59 12.74
CA TYR A 58 24.81 0.33 11.91
C TYR A 58 24.26 1.50 12.72
N VAL A 59 23.37 1.22 13.67
CA VAL A 59 22.56 2.29 14.28
C VAL A 59 23.38 3.16 15.24
N ALA A 60 24.18 2.54 16.10
CA ALA A 60 25.08 3.26 17.00
C ALA A 60 26.18 3.98 16.23
N TYR A 61 26.71 3.37 15.15
CA TYR A 61 27.68 4.01 14.27
C TYR A 61 27.13 5.30 13.63
N LEU A 62 25.84 5.34 13.30
CA LEU A 62 25.17 6.54 12.83
C LEU A 62 24.89 7.59 13.93
N GLY A 63 25.14 7.27 15.20
CA GLY A 63 24.86 8.14 16.34
C GLY A 63 23.38 8.29 16.66
N LEU A 64 22.54 7.35 16.22
CA LEU A 64 21.10 7.38 16.48
C LEU A 64 20.78 6.88 17.91
N PRO A 65 19.77 7.47 18.59
CA PRO A 65 19.38 7.04 19.92
C PRO A 65 18.67 5.68 19.87
N PHE A 66 18.72 4.94 20.98
CA PHE A 66 18.10 3.62 21.14
C PHE A 66 18.48 2.60 20.05
N PRO A 67 19.78 2.25 19.89
CA PRO A 67 20.25 1.43 18.78
C PRO A 67 19.49 0.11 18.60
N ILE A 68 19.27 -0.61 19.70
CA ILE A 68 18.55 -1.88 19.70
C ILE A 68 17.10 -1.72 19.22
N THR A 69 16.37 -0.72 19.73
CA THR A 69 14.97 -0.49 19.36
C THR A 69 14.82 -0.14 17.88
N LEU A 70 15.66 0.77 17.38
CA LEU A 70 15.65 1.14 15.96
C LEU A 70 16.06 -0.02 15.05
N SER A 71 16.98 -0.89 15.49
CA SER A 71 17.32 -2.12 14.78
C SER A 71 16.13 -3.06 14.64
N TYR A 72 15.35 -3.28 15.71
CA TYR A 72 14.11 -4.06 15.62
C TYR A 72 13.08 -3.39 14.71
N MET A 73 12.93 -2.07 14.77
CA MET A 73 12.03 -1.35 13.86
C MET A 73 12.43 -1.54 12.40
N ALA A 74 13.72 -1.44 12.06
CA ALA A 74 14.21 -1.68 10.71
C ALA A 74 13.95 -3.13 10.28
N ALA A 75 14.29 -4.10 11.13
CA ALA A 75 14.11 -5.52 10.81
C ALA A 75 12.63 -5.90 10.63
N PHE A 76 11.73 -5.45 11.51
CA PHE A 76 10.30 -5.71 11.36
C PHE A 76 9.67 -4.95 10.18
N THR A 77 10.17 -3.74 9.87
CA THR A 77 9.72 -3.03 8.67
C THR A 77 10.04 -3.85 7.41
N GLU A 78 11.20 -4.48 7.34
CA GLU A 78 11.56 -5.36 6.22
C GLU A 78 10.80 -6.68 6.26
N LEU A 79 10.67 -7.31 7.43
CA LEU A 79 10.02 -8.61 7.57
C LEU A 79 8.50 -8.58 7.38
N ILE A 80 7.85 -7.46 7.70
CA ILE A 80 6.40 -7.28 7.54
C ILE A 80 6.10 -6.50 6.26
N GLY A 81 6.82 -5.41 6.02
CA GLY A 81 6.60 -4.55 4.86
C GLY A 81 6.89 -5.27 3.54
N ALA A 82 7.91 -6.11 3.47
CA ALA A 82 8.27 -6.77 2.22
C ALA A 82 7.24 -7.82 1.77
N PRO A 83 6.71 -8.70 2.66
CA PRO A 83 5.58 -9.56 2.30
C PRO A 83 4.31 -8.77 1.96
N LEU A 84 4.01 -7.69 2.67
CA LEU A 84 2.87 -6.82 2.35
C LEU A 84 2.99 -6.24 0.94
N VAL A 85 4.17 -5.75 0.57
CA VAL A 85 4.45 -5.31 -0.80
C VAL A 85 4.31 -6.47 -1.78
N ALA A 86 4.91 -7.65 -1.53
CA ALA A 86 4.84 -8.81 -2.43
C ALA A 86 3.39 -9.21 -2.76
N LEU A 87 2.54 -9.28 -1.72
CA LEU A 87 1.11 -9.58 -1.86
C LEU A 87 0.31 -8.41 -2.47
N GLY A 88 0.86 -7.20 -2.42
CA GLY A 88 0.18 -5.98 -2.81
C GLY A 88 -0.94 -5.61 -1.85
N LEU A 89 -0.70 -5.74 -0.54
CA LEU A 89 -1.60 -5.34 0.53
C LEU A 89 -1.01 -4.17 1.30
N PHE A 90 -1.74 -3.06 1.43
CA PHE A 90 -1.24 -1.80 1.97
C PHE A 90 0.08 -1.39 1.28
N THR A 91 0.12 -1.53 -0.05
CA THR A 91 1.37 -1.49 -0.82
C THR A 91 2.13 -0.19 -0.61
N ARG A 92 1.44 0.95 -0.64
CA ARG A 92 2.07 2.27 -0.50
C ARG A 92 2.72 2.48 0.87
N PRO A 93 2.00 2.37 2.01
CA PRO A 93 2.62 2.54 3.32
C PRO A 93 3.69 1.48 3.61
N ALA A 94 3.51 0.23 3.18
CA ALA A 94 4.53 -0.80 3.32
C ALA A 94 5.81 -0.44 2.53
N ALA A 95 5.66 -0.04 1.27
CA ALA A 95 6.78 0.40 0.43
C ALA A 95 7.45 1.67 0.98
N MET A 96 6.70 2.60 1.59
CA MET A 96 7.28 3.79 2.23
C MET A 96 8.22 3.41 3.38
N GLY A 97 7.83 2.44 4.21
CA GLY A 97 8.70 1.91 5.26
C GLY A 97 9.98 1.30 4.69
N LEU A 98 9.87 0.49 3.64
CA LEU A 98 11.03 -0.13 2.98
C LEU A 98 11.95 0.89 2.31
N VAL A 99 11.41 1.96 1.70
CA VAL A 99 12.24 3.06 1.19
C VAL A 99 13.03 3.68 2.33
N PHE A 100 12.39 3.92 3.48
CA PHE A 100 13.08 4.52 4.63
C PHE A 100 14.23 3.64 5.14
N THR A 101 14.05 2.32 5.27
CA THR A 101 15.15 1.43 5.69
C THR A 101 16.31 1.44 4.69
N MET A 102 16.02 1.49 3.39
CA MET A 102 17.05 1.57 2.35
C MET A 102 17.79 2.92 2.35
N LEU A 103 17.10 4.03 2.61
CA LEU A 103 17.73 5.34 2.74
C LEU A 103 18.68 5.40 3.94
N VAL A 104 18.29 4.80 5.08
CA VAL A 104 19.17 4.68 6.25
C VAL A 104 20.39 3.80 5.94
N ALA A 105 20.19 2.67 5.24
CA ALA A 105 21.28 1.80 4.80
C ALA A 105 22.25 2.53 3.85
N MET A 106 21.74 3.27 2.86
CA MET A 106 22.56 4.09 1.97
C MET A 106 23.35 5.14 2.75
N TYR A 107 22.73 5.81 3.72
CA TYR A 107 23.42 6.81 4.55
C TYR A 107 24.56 6.18 5.36
N HIS A 108 24.34 5.00 5.93
CA HIS A 108 25.39 4.22 6.59
C HIS A 108 26.53 3.86 5.63
N HIS A 109 26.21 3.34 4.45
CA HIS A 109 27.23 2.99 3.46
C HIS A 109 28.06 4.20 3.01
N ILE A 110 27.44 5.37 2.83
CA ILE A 110 28.17 6.62 2.55
C ILE A 110 29.10 7.00 3.71
N LYS A 111 28.65 6.82 4.95
CA LYS A 111 29.46 7.10 6.15
C LYS A 111 30.62 6.13 6.34
N VAL A 112 30.50 4.88 5.89
CA VAL A 112 31.55 3.86 6.02
C VAL A 112 32.55 3.91 4.87
N ALA A 113 32.06 4.00 3.63
CA ALA A 113 32.86 3.80 2.42
C ALA A 113 32.83 4.99 1.45
N GLY A 114 32.18 6.10 1.80
CA GLY A 114 31.95 7.22 0.88
C GLY A 114 30.98 6.87 -0.25
N PHE A 115 31.06 7.59 -1.37
CA PHE A 115 30.24 7.33 -2.56
C PHE A 115 30.77 6.14 -3.40
N SER A 116 30.92 4.99 -2.74
CA SER A 116 31.37 3.76 -3.40
C SER A 116 30.17 3.02 -3.99
N ILE A 117 30.12 2.93 -5.33
CA ILE A 117 29.01 2.29 -6.06
C ILE A 117 28.77 0.83 -5.61
N PRO A 118 29.80 -0.03 -5.43
CA PRO A 118 29.59 -1.40 -4.96
C PRO A 118 28.89 -1.50 -3.60
N TYR A 119 29.07 -0.52 -2.72
CA TYR A 119 28.36 -0.49 -1.44
C TYR A 119 26.93 0.04 -1.59
N LEU A 120 26.68 0.95 -2.54
CA LEU A 120 25.39 1.62 -2.68
C LEU A 120 24.40 0.92 -3.60
N GLU A 121 24.88 0.19 -4.61
CA GLU A 121 24.06 -0.31 -5.72
C GLU A 121 22.83 -1.11 -5.25
N LEU A 122 23.00 -2.05 -4.32
CA LEU A 122 21.90 -2.90 -3.87
C LEU A 122 20.83 -2.11 -3.11
N SER A 123 21.27 -1.27 -2.16
CA SER A 123 20.38 -0.42 -1.38
C SER A 123 19.66 0.63 -2.26
N ALA A 124 20.34 1.16 -3.27
CA ALA A 124 19.78 2.12 -4.20
C ALA A 124 18.75 1.47 -5.15
N LEU A 125 19.03 0.26 -5.64
CA LEU A 125 18.09 -0.50 -6.47
C LEU A 125 16.82 -0.84 -5.68
N TYR A 126 16.94 -1.27 -4.41
CA TYR A 126 15.78 -1.48 -3.57
C TYR A 126 15.03 -0.20 -3.27
N ALA A 127 15.71 0.89 -2.92
CA ALA A 127 15.08 2.19 -2.69
C ALA A 127 14.30 2.67 -3.92
N ALA A 128 14.90 2.60 -5.11
CA ALA A 128 14.25 2.96 -6.37
C ALA A 128 13.03 2.05 -6.67
N THR A 129 13.17 0.74 -6.45
CA THR A 129 12.09 -0.23 -6.66
C THR A 129 10.91 0.04 -5.73
N PHE A 130 11.14 0.23 -4.43
CA PHE A 130 10.05 0.51 -3.50
C PHE A 130 9.48 1.91 -3.68
N LEU A 131 10.30 2.91 -4.07
CA LEU A 131 9.80 4.24 -4.43
C LEU A 131 8.85 4.17 -5.62
N PHE A 132 9.12 3.32 -6.61
CA PHE A 132 8.19 3.04 -7.69
C PHE A 132 6.83 2.54 -7.17
N PHE A 133 6.81 1.65 -6.17
CA PHE A 133 5.57 1.18 -5.53
C PHE A 133 4.90 2.21 -4.62
N VAL A 134 5.66 3.12 -3.99
CA VAL A 134 5.09 4.25 -3.25
C VAL A 134 4.30 5.16 -4.19
N ILE A 135 4.86 5.46 -5.37
CA ILE A 135 4.26 6.38 -6.35
C ILE A 135 3.09 5.70 -7.08
N ASN A 136 3.29 4.48 -7.57
CA ASN A 136 2.36 3.85 -8.50
C ASN A 136 1.35 2.88 -7.82
N GLY A 137 1.63 2.45 -6.58
CA GLY A 137 0.83 1.46 -5.86
C GLY A 137 1.08 0.01 -6.32
N GLY A 138 0.21 -0.91 -5.92
CA GLY A 138 0.41 -2.36 -6.11
C GLY A 138 0.03 -2.94 -7.48
N GLY A 139 -0.58 -2.15 -8.38
CA GLY A 139 -1.07 -2.65 -9.67
C GLY A 139 -2.39 -3.44 -9.59
N GLN A 140 -2.88 -3.95 -10.72
CA GLN A 140 -4.20 -4.62 -10.81
C GLN A 140 -4.23 -6.00 -10.14
N PHE A 141 -3.13 -6.75 -10.19
CA PHE A 141 -3.02 -8.06 -9.53
C PHE A 141 -2.51 -7.91 -8.07
N SER A 142 -3.10 -6.98 -7.33
CA SER A 142 -2.80 -6.72 -5.91
C SER A 142 -4.00 -7.04 -5.03
N LEU A 143 -3.75 -7.38 -3.76
CA LEU A 143 -4.83 -7.51 -2.78
C LEU A 143 -5.55 -6.17 -2.53
N ASP A 144 -4.84 -5.04 -2.63
CA ASP A 144 -5.42 -3.69 -2.58
C ASP A 144 -6.49 -3.51 -3.67
N ALA A 145 -6.18 -3.91 -4.92
CA ALA A 145 -7.14 -3.86 -6.03
C ALA A 145 -8.35 -4.78 -5.78
N LEU A 146 -8.11 -5.99 -5.27
CA LEU A 146 -9.17 -6.94 -4.97
C LEU A 146 -10.12 -6.39 -3.90
N LEU A 147 -9.58 -5.85 -2.80
CA LEU A 147 -10.36 -5.25 -1.73
C LEU A 147 -11.16 -4.04 -2.21
N ALA A 148 -10.55 -3.17 -3.02
CA ALA A 148 -11.24 -2.02 -3.62
C ALA A 148 -12.41 -2.45 -4.52
N ASN A 149 -12.21 -3.49 -5.35
CA ASN A 149 -13.25 -4.04 -6.22
C ASN A 149 -14.41 -4.66 -5.43
N VAL A 150 -14.11 -5.40 -4.36
CA VAL A 150 -15.12 -5.99 -3.47
C VAL A 150 -15.94 -4.89 -2.77
N PHE A 151 -15.28 -3.86 -2.24
CA PHE A 151 -15.97 -2.74 -1.59
C PHE A 151 -16.88 -1.96 -2.54
N ASN A 152 -16.41 -1.72 -3.77
CA ASN A 152 -17.20 -1.03 -4.79
C ASN A 152 -18.44 -1.85 -5.19
N ARG A 153 -18.33 -3.18 -5.36
CA ARG A 153 -19.47 -4.05 -5.66
C ARG A 153 -20.55 -4.00 -4.57
N MET A 154 -20.14 -4.04 -3.29
CA MET A 154 -21.08 -3.96 -2.17
C MET A 154 -21.84 -2.63 -2.14
N ARG A 155 -21.15 -1.51 -2.43
CA ARG A 155 -21.75 -0.17 -2.47
C ARG A 155 -22.76 -0.02 -3.61
N THR A 156 -22.46 -0.57 -4.79
CA THR A 156 -23.38 -0.54 -5.95
C THR A 156 -24.67 -1.31 -5.62
N ASN A 157 -24.55 -2.55 -5.13
CA ASN A 157 -25.71 -3.38 -4.78
C ASN A 157 -26.65 -2.71 -3.75
N GLN A 158 -26.10 -2.03 -2.75
CA GLN A 158 -26.90 -1.28 -1.77
C GLN A 158 -27.62 -0.08 -2.39
N THR A 159 -26.98 0.61 -3.32
CA THR A 159 -27.57 1.77 -4.00
C THR A 159 -28.71 1.32 -4.90
N ASP A 160 -28.53 0.22 -5.63
CA ASP A 160 -29.55 -0.33 -6.53
C ASP A 160 -30.78 -0.84 -5.76
N GLY A 161 -30.57 -1.55 -4.64
CA GLY A 161 -31.67 -1.98 -3.77
C GLY A 161 -32.47 -0.81 -3.20
N LYS A 162 -31.78 0.29 -2.83
CA LYS A 162 -32.45 1.50 -2.35
C LYS A 162 -33.25 2.19 -3.46
N ARG A 163 -32.73 2.26 -4.69
CA ARG A 163 -33.45 2.83 -5.84
C ARG A 163 -34.71 2.03 -6.16
N ALA A 164 -34.61 0.70 -6.23
CA ALA A 164 -35.75 -0.17 -6.49
C ALA A 164 -36.87 0.01 -5.45
N SER A 165 -36.53 0.13 -4.16
CA SER A 165 -37.52 0.38 -3.11
C SER A 165 -38.20 1.76 -3.22
N LEU A 166 -37.48 2.78 -3.68
CA LEU A 166 -38.04 4.12 -3.87
C LEU A 166 -38.97 4.16 -5.10
N GLU A 167 -38.63 3.44 -6.16
CA GLU A 167 -39.48 3.30 -7.34
C GLU A 167 -40.80 2.58 -7.02
N ASP A 168 -40.77 1.52 -6.19
CA ASP A 168 -41.99 0.86 -5.69
C ASP A 168 -42.86 1.79 -4.85
N VAL A 169 -42.26 2.60 -3.96
CA VAL A 169 -42.99 3.60 -3.16
C VAL A 169 -43.59 4.68 -4.05
N PHE A 170 -42.87 5.16 -5.06
CA PHE A 170 -43.36 6.17 -5.98
C PHE A 170 -44.52 5.64 -6.84
N GLN A 171 -44.39 4.43 -7.39
CA GLN A 171 -45.46 3.76 -8.15
C GLN A 171 -46.71 3.57 -7.28
N ARG A 172 -46.57 3.07 -6.05
CA ARG A 172 -47.69 2.98 -5.11
C ARG A 172 -48.33 4.33 -4.79
N SER A 173 -47.54 5.41 -4.72
CA SER A 173 -48.07 6.74 -4.44
C SER A 173 -48.88 7.32 -5.62
N ASP A 174 -48.53 6.98 -6.85
CA ASP A 174 -49.28 7.39 -8.04
C ASP A 174 -50.57 6.57 -8.24
N GLU A 175 -50.59 5.29 -7.85
CA GLU A 175 -51.80 4.46 -7.85
C GLU A 175 -52.87 4.96 -6.85
N VAL A 176 -52.47 5.65 -5.79
CA VAL A 176 -53.36 6.09 -4.69
C VAL A 176 -53.98 7.48 -4.95
N LYS A 177 -53.69 8.18 -6.06
CA LYS A 177 -54.37 9.46 -6.38
C LYS A 177 -55.88 9.23 -6.55
N PRO A 178 -56.73 9.76 -5.67
CA PRO A 178 -58.17 9.62 -5.83
C PRO A 178 -58.58 10.39 -7.09
N GLY A 179 -59.16 9.68 -8.04
CA GLY A 179 -59.95 10.31 -9.08
C GLY A 179 -61.04 11.13 -8.41
N THR A 180 -60.92 12.46 -8.47
CA THR A 180 -62.06 13.36 -8.35
C THR A 180 -62.99 13.01 -9.50
N LYS A 181 -63.84 12.00 -9.27
CA LYS A 181 -64.97 11.70 -10.14
C LYS A 181 -65.79 12.98 -10.20
N SER A 182 -65.92 13.46 -11.43
CA SER A 182 -67.02 14.29 -11.91
C SER A 182 -68.26 14.12 -11.02
N ALA A 183 -68.55 15.14 -10.21
CA ALA A 183 -69.84 15.32 -9.59
C ALA A 183 -70.50 16.45 -10.37
N LEU A 184 -71.50 16.04 -11.16
CA LEU A 184 -72.69 16.75 -11.64
C LEU A 184 -72.56 18.24 -11.97
#